data_AF-A0A8J7XJU1-F1
#
_entry.id   AF-A0A8J7XJU1-F1
#
_cell.length_a   1.000
_cell.length_b   1.000
_cell.length_c   1.000
_cell.angle_alpha   90.00
_cell.angle_beta   90.00
_cell.angle_gamma   90.00
#
_symmetry.space_group_name_H-M   'P 1'
#
loop_
_entity.id
_entity.type
_entity.pdbx_description
1 polymer ?
#
loop_
_entity_poly.entity_id
_entity_poly.type
_entity_poly.pdbx_seq_one_letter_code
_entity_poly.pdbx_strand_id
1 'polypeptide(L)'
;MTGSLIDTISRPFHYLSRVLEKIRSLFKEEKPILVNLTPHDVVIRQNGEDIVIPKCGKIARVKETVMHKETIDGVEVTDICYNETFNLPEARENTYYIVSIVVAYANSDRPDLVFPDGLNAFRDEKGQIEAVPGLRRIVEAPGAPQKIARLFNFKKE
;
A
#
# COMPACT_ATOMS: atom_id res chain seq x y z
N MET A 1 49.95 -30.19 -26.28
CA MET A 1 49.21 -29.20 -27.10
C MET A 1 47.72 -29.43 -26.89
N THR A 2 47.14 -28.87 -25.83
CA THR A 2 45.72 -29.11 -25.44
C THR A 2 45.10 -27.82 -24.89
N GLY A 3 45.37 -26.69 -25.53
CA GLY A 3 44.70 -25.42 -25.26
C GLY A 3 44.22 -24.85 -26.58
N SER A 4 42.98 -25.14 -26.98
CA SER A 4 42.42 -24.56 -28.22
C SER A 4 40.90 -24.60 -28.34
N LEU A 5 40.19 -25.54 -27.71
CA LEU A 5 38.73 -25.64 -27.89
C LEU A 5 37.92 -25.00 -26.75
N ILE A 6 38.35 -25.15 -25.50
CA ILE A 6 37.61 -24.64 -24.33
C ILE A 6 37.69 -23.10 -24.23
N ASP A 7 38.85 -22.52 -24.54
CA ASP A 7 39.05 -21.06 -24.55
C ASP A 7 38.23 -20.36 -25.65
N THR A 8 38.04 -21.03 -26.78
CA THR A 8 37.29 -20.49 -27.93
C THR A 8 35.79 -20.46 -27.66
N ILE A 9 35.28 -21.39 -26.86
CA ILE A 9 33.87 -21.47 -26.46
C ILE A 9 33.57 -20.56 -25.24
N SER A 10 34.53 -20.37 -24.34
CA SER A 10 34.36 -19.57 -23.12
C SER A 10 34.29 -18.05 -23.37
N ARG A 11 35.09 -17.55 -24.31
CA ARG A 11 35.15 -16.11 -24.65
C ARG A 11 33.80 -15.48 -25.05
N PRO A 12 32.97 -16.07 -25.93
CA PRO A 12 31.66 -15.52 -26.26
C PRO A 12 30.69 -15.55 -25.08
N PHE A 13 30.78 -16.53 -24.18
CA PHE A 13 29.98 -16.57 -22.95
C PHE A 13 30.34 -15.45 -21.97
N HIS A 14 31.64 -15.15 -21.80
CA HIS A 14 32.09 -14.01 -20.97
C HIS A 14 31.69 -12.65 -21.55
N TYR A 15 31.65 -12.52 -22.88
CA TYR A 15 31.14 -11.31 -23.52
C TYR A 15 29.62 -11.17 -23.28
N LEU A 16 28.87 -12.25 -23.46
CA LEU A 16 27.43 -12.26 -23.23
C LEU A 16 27.08 -11.99 -21.77
N SER A 17 27.84 -12.52 -20.81
CA SER A 17 27.63 -12.25 -19.38
C SER A 17 27.87 -10.77 -19.05
N ARG A 18 28.90 -10.15 -19.61
CA ARG A 18 29.18 -8.71 -19.43
C ARG A 18 28.13 -7.83 -20.10
N VAL A 19 27.62 -8.22 -21.26
CA VAL A 19 26.51 -7.52 -21.92
C VAL A 19 25.25 -7.63 -21.09
N LEU A 20 24.93 -8.81 -20.55
CA LEU A 20 23.79 -9.00 -19.65
C LEU A 20 23.93 -8.21 -18.35
N GLU A 21 25.11 -8.17 -17.73
CA GLU A 21 25.37 -7.32 -16.56
C GLU A 21 25.22 -5.83 -16.90
N LYS A 22 25.73 -5.40 -18.06
CA LYS A 22 25.61 -4.02 -18.51
C LYS A 22 24.15 -3.66 -18.81
N ILE A 23 23.40 -4.52 -19.48
CA ILE A 23 21.96 -4.38 -19.72
C ILE A 23 21.20 -4.32 -18.38
N ARG A 24 21.51 -5.22 -17.44
CA ARG A 24 20.92 -5.22 -16.09
C ARG A 24 21.28 -3.97 -15.28
N SER A 25 22.49 -3.42 -15.47
CA SER A 25 22.92 -2.15 -14.88
C SER A 25 22.27 -0.92 -15.53
N LEU A 26 21.86 -1.03 -16.80
CA LEU A 26 21.10 -0.02 -17.52
C LEU A 26 19.62 -0.03 -17.10
N PHE A 27 19.08 -1.19 -16.75
CA PHE A 27 17.77 -1.35 -16.11
C PHE A 27 17.86 -1.24 -14.58
N LYS A 28 18.55 -0.22 -14.08
CA LYS A 28 18.60 0.09 -12.66
C LYS A 28 17.17 0.41 -12.22
N GLU A 29 16.50 -0.53 -11.54
CA GLU A 29 15.14 -0.30 -11.04
C GLU A 29 15.18 0.95 -10.16
N GLU A 30 14.49 2.00 -10.59
CA GLU A 30 14.36 3.21 -9.80
C GLU A 30 13.68 2.84 -8.48
N LYS A 31 14.25 3.27 -7.36
CA LYS A 31 13.68 2.94 -6.05
C LYS A 31 12.27 3.54 -5.95
N PRO A 32 11.25 2.77 -5.50
CA PRO A 32 9.91 3.30 -5.33
C PRO A 32 9.86 4.50 -4.40
N ILE A 33 9.05 5.49 -4.78
CA ILE A 33 8.83 6.72 -4.02
C ILE A 33 7.66 6.49 -3.04
N LEU A 34 7.84 6.87 -1.78
CA LEU A 34 6.79 6.87 -0.77
C LEU A 34 6.37 8.30 -0.43
N VAL A 35 5.09 8.62 -0.61
CA VAL A 35 4.52 9.94 -0.30
C VAL A 35 3.50 9.80 0.83
N ASN A 36 3.80 10.38 1.98
CA ASN A 36 2.94 10.30 3.15
C ASN A 36 1.84 11.38 3.11
N LEU A 37 0.61 10.95 2.84
CA LEU A 37 -0.62 11.77 2.83
C LEU A 37 -1.40 11.67 4.16
N THR A 38 -0.75 11.22 5.23
CA THR A 38 -1.34 11.20 6.58
C THR A 38 -0.98 12.50 7.34
N PRO A 39 -1.70 12.83 8.45
CA PRO A 39 -1.47 14.08 9.18
C PRO A 39 -0.14 14.16 9.96
N HIS A 40 0.53 13.01 10.16
CA HIS A 40 1.73 12.89 10.99
C HIS A 40 2.82 12.11 10.24
N ASP A 41 4.05 12.23 10.71
CA ASP A 41 5.13 11.41 10.18
C ASP A 41 4.86 9.94 10.48
N VAL A 42 5.22 9.06 9.55
CA VAL A 42 5.10 7.62 9.73
C VAL A 42 6.48 7.07 10.01
N VAL A 43 6.67 6.53 11.20
CA VAL A 43 7.92 5.85 11.59
C VAL A 43 7.75 4.35 11.36
N ILE A 44 8.59 3.78 10.50
CA ILE A 44 8.65 2.34 10.26
C ILE A 44 9.87 1.78 10.99
N ARG A 45 9.66 0.90 11.96
CA ARG A 45 10.73 0.24 12.72
C ARG A 45 10.96 -1.16 12.19
N GLN A 46 12.13 -1.40 11.59
CA GLN A 46 12.53 -2.70 11.05
C GLN A 46 13.99 -2.98 11.39
N ASN A 47 14.30 -4.21 11.81
CA ASN A 47 15.66 -4.63 12.14
C ASN A 47 16.38 -3.75 13.18
N GLY A 48 15.62 -3.10 14.08
CA GLY A 48 16.16 -2.19 15.09
C GLY A 48 16.45 -0.77 14.57
N GLU A 49 16.14 -0.47 13.32
CA GLU A 49 16.29 0.85 12.71
C GLU A 49 14.93 1.51 12.42
N ASP A 50 14.89 2.84 12.56
CA ASP A 50 13.71 3.66 12.28
C ASP A 50 13.84 4.37 10.94
N ILE A 51 12.87 4.14 10.06
CA ILE A 51 12.69 4.84 8.79
C ILE A 51 11.55 5.85 8.99
N VAL A 52 11.88 7.13 8.98
CA VAL A 52 10.88 8.21 9.10
C VAL A 52 10.43 8.65 7.72
N ILE A 53 9.13 8.53 7.45
CA ILE A 53 8.49 9.04 6.24
C ILE A 53 7.73 10.32 6.58
N PRO A 54 8.28 11.50 6.23
CA PRO A 54 7.71 12.77 6.65
C PRO A 54 6.37 12.99 5.97
N LYS A 55 5.40 13.55 6.71
CA LYS A 55 4.14 14.01 6.12
C LYS A 55 4.44 15.02 5.02
N CYS A 56 3.76 14.91 3.88
CA CYS A 56 4.00 15.80 2.74
C CYS A 56 3.23 17.13 2.82
N GLY A 57 2.47 17.36 3.89
CA GLY A 57 1.64 18.55 4.08
C GLY A 57 0.27 18.50 3.39
N LYS A 58 0.04 17.53 2.49
CA LYS A 58 -1.28 17.25 1.90
C LYS A 58 -1.89 16.02 2.57
N ILE A 59 -3.14 16.11 3.03
CA ILE A 59 -3.81 15.02 3.75
C ILE A 59 -4.95 14.47 2.89
N ALA A 60 -4.87 13.19 2.51
CA ALA A 60 -5.95 12.50 1.83
C ALA A 60 -7.10 12.21 2.81
N ARG A 61 -8.34 12.46 2.40
CA ARG A 61 -9.54 12.29 3.24
C ARG A 61 -10.68 11.70 2.43
N VAL A 62 -11.56 10.98 3.08
CA VAL A 62 -12.86 10.59 2.53
C VAL A 62 -13.97 11.38 3.19
N LYS A 63 -15.01 11.72 2.43
CA LYS A 63 -16.24 12.31 2.93
C LYS A 63 -17.11 11.24 3.54
N GLU A 64 -17.51 11.45 4.78
CA GLU A 64 -18.56 10.67 5.40
C GLU A 64 -19.92 11.29 5.06
N THR A 65 -20.85 10.48 4.57
CA THR A 65 -22.22 10.90 4.27
C THR A 65 -23.18 10.02 5.06
N VAL A 66 -24.06 10.65 5.83
CA VAL A 66 -25.15 9.95 6.54
C VAL A 66 -26.23 9.55 5.54
N MET A 67 -26.54 8.26 5.49
CA MET A 67 -27.53 7.66 4.60
C MET A 67 -28.88 7.47 5.30
N HIS A 68 -28.84 7.07 6.57
CA HIS A 68 -30.03 6.81 7.36
C HIS A 68 -29.77 7.11 8.85
N LYS A 69 -30.85 7.36 9.58
CA LYS A 69 -30.82 7.51 11.04
C LYS A 69 -31.97 6.73 11.65
N GLU A 70 -31.67 5.99 12.69
CA GLU A 70 -32.65 5.29 13.51
C GLU A 70 -32.35 5.46 15.00
N THR A 71 -33.24 4.96 15.85
CA THR A 71 -33.04 4.94 17.30
C THR A 71 -33.17 3.51 17.80
N ILE A 72 -32.10 2.98 18.38
CA ILE A 72 -32.06 1.65 19.00
C ILE A 72 -31.88 1.86 20.50
N ASP A 73 -32.85 1.41 21.30
CA ASP A 73 -32.82 1.53 22.77
C ASP A 73 -32.55 2.97 23.28
N GLY A 74 -33.14 3.96 22.60
CA GLY A 74 -32.97 5.38 22.95
C GLY A 74 -31.65 6.02 22.46
N VAL A 75 -30.80 5.29 21.73
CA VAL A 75 -29.55 5.79 21.16
C VAL A 75 -29.72 6.06 19.67
N GLU A 76 -29.32 7.26 19.20
CA GLU A 76 -29.28 7.57 17.76
C GLU A 76 -28.18 6.75 17.09
N VAL A 77 -28.55 5.98 16.06
CA VAL A 77 -27.64 5.20 15.23
C VAL A 77 -27.74 5.71 13.80
N THR A 78 -26.59 5.98 13.19
CA THR A 78 -26.54 6.52 11.82
C THR A 78 -25.80 5.57 10.89
N ASP A 79 -26.45 5.19 9.79
CA ASP A 79 -25.78 4.50 8.70
C ASP A 79 -24.99 5.53 7.88
N ILE A 80 -23.71 5.26 7.67
CA ILE A 80 -22.80 6.13 6.93
C ILE A 80 -22.22 5.42 5.71
N CYS A 81 -21.85 6.19 4.69
CA CYS A 81 -20.98 5.72 3.62
C CYS A 81 -19.84 6.70 3.35
N TYR A 82 -18.74 6.18 2.79
CA TYR A 82 -17.62 6.97 2.29
C TYR A 82 -17.71 7.03 0.76
N ASN A 83 -18.11 8.18 0.20
CA ASN A 83 -18.51 8.29 -1.21
C ASN A 83 -17.62 9.22 -2.05
N GLU A 84 -16.81 10.06 -1.43
CA GLU A 84 -15.97 11.03 -2.13
C GLU A 84 -14.59 11.11 -1.47
N THR A 85 -13.52 11.02 -2.27
CA THR A 85 -12.15 11.11 -1.79
C THR A 85 -11.54 12.44 -2.21
N PHE A 86 -11.01 13.19 -1.25
CA PHE A 86 -10.33 14.46 -1.47
C PHE A 86 -8.83 14.32 -1.28
N ASN A 87 -8.08 15.20 -1.96
CA ASN A 87 -6.64 15.35 -1.80
C ASN A 87 -5.81 14.08 -2.08
N LEU A 88 -6.38 13.10 -2.74
CA LEU A 88 -5.68 11.91 -3.22
C LEU A 88 -5.20 12.16 -4.65
N PRO A 89 -3.87 12.22 -4.90
CA PRO A 89 -3.36 12.32 -6.27
C PRO A 89 -3.69 11.09 -7.12
N GLU A 90 -3.69 11.29 -8.44
CA GLU A 90 -3.73 10.17 -9.40
C GLU A 90 -2.53 9.25 -9.20
N ALA A 91 -2.71 7.98 -9.54
CA ALA A 91 -1.64 6.98 -9.49
C ALA A 91 -0.49 7.41 -10.41
N ARG A 92 0.74 7.21 -9.94
CA ARG A 92 1.96 7.48 -10.71
C ARG A 92 2.84 6.26 -10.71
N GLU A 93 3.55 6.06 -11.81
CA GLU A 93 4.53 4.99 -11.92
C GLU A 93 5.55 5.11 -10.78
N ASN A 94 5.90 3.95 -10.22
CA ASN A 94 6.89 3.83 -9.14
C ASN A 94 6.62 4.69 -7.89
N THR A 95 5.37 5.10 -7.64
CA THR A 95 4.99 5.93 -6.49
C THR A 95 3.91 5.22 -5.68
N TYR A 96 4.07 5.22 -4.36
CA TYR A 96 3.11 4.71 -3.40
C TYR A 96 2.68 5.83 -2.46
N TYR A 97 1.38 5.91 -2.21
CA TYR A 97 0.81 6.90 -1.31
C TYR A 97 0.43 6.26 0.03
N ILE A 98 1.00 6.79 1.12
CA ILE A 98 0.64 6.36 2.47
C ILE A 98 -0.58 7.15 2.91
N VAL A 99 -1.69 6.44 3.16
CA VAL A 99 -2.99 7.01 3.52
C VAL A 99 -3.52 6.36 4.80
N SER A 100 -4.66 6.84 5.33
CA SER A 100 -5.36 6.11 6.38
C SER A 100 -6.01 4.85 5.81
N ILE A 101 -6.26 3.86 6.67
CA ILE A 101 -6.94 2.62 6.27
C ILE A 101 -8.34 2.89 5.67
N VAL A 102 -9.05 3.92 6.15
CA VAL A 102 -10.38 4.29 5.64
C VAL A 102 -10.29 4.82 4.20
N VAL A 103 -9.29 5.65 3.89
CA VAL A 103 -9.03 6.11 2.52
C VAL A 103 -8.65 4.94 1.63
N ALA A 104 -7.81 4.01 2.11
CA ALA A 104 -7.45 2.81 1.35
C ALA A 104 -8.66 1.91 1.06
N TYR A 105 -9.59 1.73 2.00
CA TYR A 105 -10.82 0.96 1.79
C TYR A 105 -11.77 1.63 0.80
N ALA A 106 -11.95 2.95 0.90
CA ALA A 106 -12.83 3.68 -0.02
C ALA A 106 -12.31 3.74 -1.46
N ASN A 107 -11.01 3.45 -1.67
CA ASN A 107 -10.34 3.41 -2.97
C ASN A 107 -9.62 2.07 -3.15
N SER A 108 -10.29 0.95 -2.83
CA SER A 108 -9.68 -0.39 -2.82
C SER A 108 -9.21 -0.88 -4.19
N ASP A 109 -9.66 -0.22 -5.26
CA ASP A 109 -9.22 -0.40 -6.64
C ASP A 109 -7.83 0.20 -6.92
N ARG A 110 -7.28 1.01 -6.02
CA ARG A 110 -5.98 1.67 -6.17
C ARG A 110 -4.85 0.84 -5.55
N PRO A 111 -4.05 0.11 -6.35
CA PRO A 111 -3.00 -0.78 -5.83
C PRO A 111 -1.77 -0.03 -5.30
N ASP A 112 -1.66 1.26 -5.59
CA ASP A 112 -0.58 2.15 -5.15
C ASP A 112 -0.81 2.75 -3.75
N LEU A 113 -1.97 2.51 -3.14
CA LEU A 113 -2.27 2.96 -1.79
C LEU A 113 -1.79 1.96 -0.75
N VAL A 114 -1.09 2.47 0.25
CA VAL A 114 -0.64 1.71 1.41
C VAL A 114 -1.00 2.46 2.69
N PHE A 115 -1.06 1.76 3.81
CA PHE A 115 -1.35 2.37 5.11
C PHE A 115 -0.46 1.76 6.20
N PRO A 116 -0.16 2.52 7.28
CA PRO A 116 0.66 2.00 8.37
C PRO A 116 0.04 0.75 9.01
N ASP A 117 0.88 -0.24 9.36
CA ASP A 117 0.45 -1.40 10.18
C ASP A 117 0.15 -0.97 11.62
N GLY A 118 -1.02 -0.36 11.82
CA GLY A 118 -1.49 0.06 13.13
C GLY A 118 -1.88 -1.09 14.07
N LEU A 119 -2.10 -2.30 13.53
CA LEU A 119 -2.47 -3.47 14.32
C LEU A 119 -1.27 -3.99 15.11
N ASN A 120 -0.10 -4.04 14.47
CA ASN A 120 1.15 -4.49 15.08
C ASN A 120 2.04 -3.31 15.50
N ALA A 121 1.46 -2.13 15.75
CA ALA A 121 2.21 -0.94 16.08
C ALA A 121 2.98 -1.06 17.40
N PHE A 122 4.18 -0.49 17.43
CA PHE A 122 4.93 -0.21 18.65
C PHE A 122 4.30 1.02 19.31
N ARG A 123 3.95 0.92 20.59
CA ARG A 123 3.21 1.97 21.31
C ARG A 123 3.96 2.41 22.56
N ASP A 124 3.86 3.68 22.88
CA ASP A 124 4.40 4.26 24.10
C ASP A 124 3.59 3.84 25.34
N GLU A 125 4.04 4.28 26.52
CA GLU A 125 3.37 4.05 27.80
C GLU A 125 1.94 4.63 27.88
N LYS A 126 1.59 5.57 26.99
CA LYS A 126 0.26 6.18 26.88
C LYS A 126 -0.61 5.49 25.82
N GLY A 127 -0.11 4.43 25.17
CA GLY A 127 -0.78 3.70 24.10
C GLY A 127 -0.76 4.39 22.73
N GLN A 128 -0.02 5.49 22.57
CA GLN A 128 0.15 6.21 21.30
C GLN A 128 1.12 5.44 20.40
N ILE A 129 0.90 5.49 19.09
CA ILE A 129 1.77 4.81 18.12
C ILE A 129 3.09 5.58 18.01
N GLU A 130 4.20 4.94 18.38
CA GLU A 130 5.56 5.46 18.17
C GLU A 130 6.13 5.04 16.82
N ALA A 131 5.86 3.79 16.41
CA ALA A 131 6.29 3.25 15.12
C ALA A 131 5.40 2.09 14.68
N VAL A 132 5.50 1.70 13.41
CA VAL A 132 4.85 0.51 12.85
C VAL A 132 5.92 -0.43 12.26
N PRO A 133 5.68 -1.75 12.21
CA PRO A 133 6.64 -2.69 11.62
C PRO A 133 6.68 -2.63 10.09
N GLY A 134 5.74 -1.92 9.46
CA GLY A 134 5.67 -1.78 8.01
C GLY A 134 4.37 -1.15 7.54
N LEU A 135 4.14 -1.26 6.23
CA LEU A 135 2.95 -0.78 5.54
C LEU A 135 2.12 -1.97 5.05
N ARG A 136 0.81 -1.76 4.94
CA ARG A 136 -0.18 -2.74 4.48
C ARG A 136 -0.94 -2.22 3.28
N ARG A 137 -1.60 -3.13 2.58
CA ARG A 137 -2.45 -2.85 1.42
C ARG A 137 -3.77 -3.59 1.57
N ILE A 138 -4.85 -2.99 1.08
CA ILE A 138 -6.12 -3.70 0.94
C ILE A 138 -6.03 -4.58 -0.30
N VAL A 139 -6.36 -5.85 -0.14
CA VAL A 139 -6.55 -6.79 -1.25
C VAL A 139 -7.94 -7.38 -1.11
N GLU A 140 -8.62 -7.60 -2.23
CA GLU A 140 -9.90 -8.31 -2.19
C GLU A 140 -9.68 -9.73 -1.66
N ALA A 141 -10.54 -10.14 -0.71
CA ALA A 141 -10.51 -11.51 -0.24
C ALA A 141 -10.91 -12.46 -1.39
N PRO A 142 -10.17 -13.57 -1.62
CA PRO A 142 -10.57 -14.57 -2.60
C PRO A 142 -12.01 -15.02 -2.32
N GLY A 143 -12.92 -14.72 -3.26
CA GLY A 143 -14.33 -15.08 -3.19
C GLY A 143 -15.30 -14.07 -2.55
N ALA A 144 -14.84 -12.86 -2.22
CA ALA A 144 -15.72 -11.76 -1.83
C ALA A 144 -16.83 -11.45 -2.86
N PRO A 145 -16.59 -11.50 -4.19
CA PRO A 145 -17.64 -11.29 -5.18
C PRO A 145 -18.82 -12.26 -5.04
N GLN A 146 -18.57 -13.53 -4.64
CA GLN A 146 -19.65 -14.50 -4.46
C GLN A 146 -20.45 -14.28 -3.17
N LYS A 147 -19.82 -13.80 -2.09
CA LYS A 147 -20.50 -13.45 -0.84
C LYS A 147 -21.35 -12.19 -0.98
N ILE A 148 -20.81 -11.16 -1.64
CA ILE A 148 -21.52 -9.90 -1.89
C ILE A 148 -22.69 -10.12 -2.85
N ALA A 149 -22.50 -10.87 -3.94
CA ALA A 149 -23.59 -11.23 -4.86
C ALA A 149 -24.70 -12.06 -4.16
N ARG A 150 -24.34 -12.97 -3.24
CA ARG A 150 -25.34 -13.66 -2.42
C ARG A 150 -26.08 -12.70 -1.50
N LEU A 151 -25.39 -11.77 -0.84
CA LEU A 151 -26.01 -10.80 0.06
C LEU A 151 -27.01 -9.87 -0.66
N PHE A 152 -26.70 -9.45 -1.89
CA PHE A 152 -27.61 -8.67 -2.73
C PHE A 152 -28.76 -9.50 -3.34
N ASN A 153 -28.56 -10.80 -3.57
CA ASN A 153 -29.62 -11.69 -4.06
C ASN A 153 -30.62 -12.11 -2.97
N PHE A 154 -30.29 -11.97 -1.68
CA PHE A 154 -31.21 -12.26 -0.57
C PHE A 154 -32.19 -11.13 -0.21
N LYS A 155 -32.08 -9.95 -0.84
CA LYS A 155 -33.02 -8.82 -0.65
C LYS A 155 -34.16 -8.77 -1.68
N LYS A 156 -34.42 -9.88 -2.38
CA LYS A 156 -35.44 -9.95 -3.44
C LYS A 156 -36.48 -11.04 -3.16
N GLU A 157 -37.06 -11.02 -1.96
CA GLU A 157 -38.33 -11.69 -1.61
C GLU A 157 -39.15 -10.78 -0.70
#